data_AF-A0A951XFI5-F1
#
_entry.id   AF-A0A951XFI5-F1
#
_cell.length_a   1.000
_cell.length_b   1.000
_cell.length_c   1.000
_cell.angle_alpha   90.00
_cell.angle_beta   90.00
_cell.angle_gamma   90.00
#
_symmetry.space_group_name_H-M   'P 1'
#
loop_
_entity.id
_entity.type
_entity.pdbx_description
1 polymer ?
#
loop_
_entity_poly.entity_id
_entity_poly.type
_entity_poly.pdbx_seq_one_letter_code
_entity_poly.pdbx_strand_id
1 'polypeptide(L)'
;MRAAIRRINPGLLCLTETVEDFLPVDGYSMLAEADYGYAAPKGRRKVALWSRSPWTQVDPVGSEALPSGRLIAGVTSGIRVIGVCVPWQQAHVRTGQRNRAP
;
A
#
# COMPACT_ATOMS: atom_id res chain seq x y z
N MET A 1 0.85 8.81 -15.42
CA MET A 1 0.55 7.65 -14.54
C MET A 1 -0.95 7.31 -14.48
N ARG A 2 -1.85 8.20 -14.00
CA ARG A 2 -3.29 7.89 -13.88
C ARG A 2 -3.95 7.37 -15.18
N ALA A 3 -3.63 7.99 -16.32
CA ALA A 3 -4.14 7.54 -17.62
C ALA A 3 -3.71 6.10 -17.97
N ALA A 4 -2.48 5.70 -17.60
CA ALA A 4 -1.98 4.35 -17.81
C ALA A 4 -2.72 3.32 -16.94
N ILE A 5 -2.97 3.65 -15.66
CA ILE A 5 -3.78 2.81 -14.75
C ILE A 5 -5.20 2.64 -15.30
N ARG A 6 -5.85 3.74 -15.72
CA ARG A 6 -7.19 3.70 -16.31
C ARG A 6 -7.27 2.80 -17.55
N ARG A 7 -6.26 2.86 -18.41
CA ARG A 7 -6.18 2.03 -19.63
C ARG A 7 -6.09 0.54 -19.31
N ILE A 8 -5.39 0.15 -18.25
CA ILE A 8 -5.27 -1.25 -17.82
C ILE A 8 -6.57 -1.73 -17.14
N ASN A 9 -7.41 -0.81 -16.68
CA ASN A 9 -8.70 -1.07 -16.08
C ASN A 9 -8.65 -2.13 -14.94
N PRO A 10 -7.83 -1.91 -13.90
CA PRO A 10 -7.57 -2.92 -12.87
C PRO A 10 -8.78 -3.13 -11.95
N GLY A 11 -8.90 -4.35 -11.41
CA GLY A 11 -9.84 -4.66 -10.32
C GLY A 11 -9.28 -4.40 -8.91
N LEU A 12 -7.95 -4.29 -8.80
CA LEU A 12 -7.20 -4.10 -7.57
C LEU A 12 -5.97 -3.22 -7.83
N LEU A 13 -5.66 -2.32 -6.90
CA LEU A 13 -4.42 -1.54 -6.86
C LEU A 13 -3.75 -1.71 -5.50
N CYS A 14 -2.44 -1.95 -5.51
CA CYS A 14 -1.58 -1.87 -4.34
C CYS A 14 -0.50 -0.83 -4.64
N LEU A 15 -0.51 0.27 -3.91
CA LEU A 15 0.39 1.40 -4.13
C LEU A 15 1.19 1.68 -2.87
N THR A 16 2.50 1.70 -3.00
CA THR A 16 3.42 2.16 -1.96
C THR A 16 3.85 3.59 -2.25
N GLU A 17 4.07 4.38 -1.20
CA GLU A 17 4.56 5.76 -1.28
C GLU A 17 3.70 6.65 -2.19
N THR A 18 2.41 6.70 -1.90
CA THR A 18 1.39 7.41 -2.69
C THR A 18 0.81 8.61 -1.92
N VAL A 19 -0.15 9.29 -2.55
CA VAL A 19 -1.01 10.30 -1.93
C VAL A 19 -2.47 9.86 -2.00
N GLU A 20 -3.28 10.27 -1.02
CA GLU A 20 -4.70 9.92 -0.88
C GLU A 20 -5.48 10.18 -2.18
N ASP A 21 -5.28 11.36 -2.78
CA ASP A 21 -6.01 11.79 -3.96
C ASP A 21 -5.64 11.02 -5.23
N PHE A 22 -4.61 10.15 -5.20
CA PHE A 22 -4.14 9.40 -6.37
C PHE A 22 -5.10 8.29 -6.82
N LEU A 23 -5.87 7.73 -5.89
CA LEU A 23 -6.71 6.57 -6.15
C LEU A 23 -7.92 6.91 -7.05
N PRO A 24 -8.43 5.92 -7.82
CA PRO A 24 -9.69 6.08 -8.52
C PRO A 24 -10.85 6.32 -7.54
N VAL A 25 -11.75 7.22 -7.90
CA VAL A 25 -12.92 7.57 -7.07
C VAL A 25 -14.04 6.53 -7.16
N ASP A 26 -14.01 5.68 -8.18
CA ASP A 26 -15.03 4.67 -8.53
C ASP A 26 -14.77 3.30 -7.86
N GLY A 27 -14.35 3.30 -6.60
CA GLY A 27 -14.14 2.06 -5.84
C GLY A 27 -13.88 2.28 -4.37
N TYR A 28 -13.37 1.25 -3.71
CA TYR A 28 -13.18 1.21 -2.26
C TYR A 28 -11.69 1.29 -1.95
N SER A 29 -11.31 2.30 -1.17
CA SER A 29 -9.93 2.56 -0.78
C SER A 29 -9.73 2.23 0.69
N MET A 30 -8.55 1.70 1.01
CA MET A 30 -8.03 1.65 2.37
C MET A 30 -6.64 2.26 2.38
N LEU A 31 -6.39 3.11 3.36
CA LEU A 31 -5.15 3.83 3.51
C LEU A 31 -4.51 3.38 4.81
N ALA A 32 -3.22 3.03 4.77
CA ALA A 32 -2.49 2.84 6.01
C ALA A 32 -2.50 4.14 6.84
N GLU A 33 -2.19 4.03 8.12
CA GLU A 33 -2.06 5.20 8.99
C GLU A 33 -0.97 6.16 8.49
N ALA A 34 -0.95 7.38 9.05
CA ALA A 34 0.12 8.32 8.78
C ALA A 34 1.47 7.72 9.20
N ASP A 35 2.55 8.09 8.49
CA ASP A 35 3.88 7.57 8.78
C ASP A 35 4.34 8.03 10.17
N TYR A 36 4.79 7.06 10.97
CA TYR A 36 5.35 7.32 12.29
C TYR A 36 6.81 7.76 12.19
N GLY A 37 7.14 8.86 12.90
CA GLY A 37 8.52 9.30 13.13
C GLY A 37 9.04 10.43 12.24
N TYR A 38 8.27 10.90 11.25
CA TYR A 38 8.65 12.05 10.41
C TYR A 38 7.44 12.91 10.05
N ALA A 39 7.64 14.21 9.87
CA ALA A 39 6.63 15.10 9.32
C ALA A 39 6.38 14.72 7.85
N ALA A 40 5.35 13.91 7.61
CA ALA A 40 4.90 13.60 6.26
C ALA A 40 4.03 14.77 5.74
N PRO A 41 4.28 15.25 4.50
CA PRO A 41 3.35 16.15 3.83
C PRO A 41 1.91 15.62 3.88
N LYS A 42 0.96 16.53 4.13
CA LYS A 42 -0.47 16.21 4.23
C LYS A 42 -0.91 15.36 3.04
N GLY A 43 -1.65 14.28 3.31
CA GLY A 43 -2.17 13.40 2.26
C GLY A 43 -1.20 12.32 1.78
N ARG A 44 0.06 12.27 2.22
CA ARG A 44 0.96 11.15 1.88
C ARG A 44 0.64 9.90 2.68
N ARG A 45 0.75 8.75 2.03
CA ARG A 45 0.60 7.42 2.64
C ARG A 45 1.68 6.48 2.16
N LYS A 46 2.23 5.71 3.08
CA LYS A 46 3.23 4.69 2.74
C LYS A 46 2.61 3.50 2.03
N VAL A 47 1.35 3.18 2.32
CA VAL A 47 0.59 2.14 1.60
C VAL A 47 -0.84 2.58 1.39
N ALA A 48 -1.37 2.33 0.19
CA ALA A 48 -2.79 2.39 -0.10
C ALA A 48 -3.22 1.16 -0.93
N LEU A 49 -4.37 0.62 -0.59
CA LEU A 49 -5.04 -0.42 -1.35
C LEU A 49 -6.35 0.15 -1.93
N TRP A 50 -6.67 -0.22 -3.16
CA TRP A 50 -7.95 0.08 -3.79
C TRP A 50 -8.51 -1.15 -4.48
N SER A 51 -9.83 -1.32 -4.45
CA SER A 51 -10.53 -2.40 -5.15
C SER A 51 -11.87 -1.91 -5.68
N ARG A 52 -12.36 -2.55 -6.75
CA ARG A 52 -13.74 -2.36 -7.21
C ARG A 52 -14.77 -2.95 -6.24
N SER A 53 -14.38 -3.95 -5.46
CA SER A 53 -15.25 -4.59 -4.49
C SER A 53 -15.00 -4.04 -3.08
N PRO A 54 -16.02 -4.06 -2.20
CA PRO A 54 -15.85 -3.61 -0.82
C PRO A 54 -14.78 -4.40 -0.08
N TRP A 55 -14.12 -3.73 0.85
CA TRP A 55 -13.19 -4.35 1.78
C TRP A 55 -13.91 -4.85 3.03
N THR A 56 -13.47 -5.99 3.53
CA THR A 56 -13.86 -6.55 4.83
C THR A 56 -12.61 -6.96 5.60
N GLN A 57 -12.74 -7.23 6.89
CA GLN A 57 -11.62 -7.66 7.75
C GLN A 57 -10.39 -6.74 7.63
N VAL A 58 -10.65 -5.43 7.63
CA VAL A 58 -9.63 -4.39 7.52
C VAL A 58 -8.74 -4.41 8.75
N ASP A 59 -7.43 -4.43 8.51
CA ASP A 59 -6.40 -4.48 9.54
C ASP A 59 -5.30 -3.47 9.18
N PRO A 60 -5.27 -2.29 9.83
CA PRO A 60 -4.27 -1.26 9.57
C PRO A 60 -2.98 -1.46 10.36
N VAL A 61 -2.91 -2.46 11.26
CA VAL A 61 -1.78 -2.65 12.18
C VAL A 61 -0.98 -3.90 11.81
N GLY A 62 -1.66 -5.03 11.59
CA GLY A 62 -1.03 -6.33 11.42
C GLY A 62 -0.41 -6.83 12.72
N SER A 63 0.77 -6.31 13.07
CA SER A 63 1.49 -6.64 14.30
C SER A 63 2.00 -5.39 14.97
N GLU A 64 1.90 -5.32 16.29
CA GLU A 64 2.45 -4.21 17.10
C GLU A 64 3.98 -4.10 16.99
N ALA A 65 4.66 -5.16 16.53
CA ALA A 65 6.10 -5.12 16.27
C ALA A 65 6.46 -4.35 14.97
N LEU A 66 5.49 -4.02 14.13
CA LEU A 66 5.70 -3.27 12.89
C LEU A 66 5.57 -1.76 13.15
N PRO A 67 6.39 -0.93 12.47
CA PRO A 67 6.17 0.51 12.51
C PRO A 67 4.81 0.85 11.90
N SER A 68 4.03 1.70 12.57
CA SER A 68 2.71 2.09 12.09
C SER A 68 2.78 2.83 10.75
N GLY A 69 1.66 2.80 10.02
CA GLY A 69 1.51 3.40 8.70
C GLY A 69 2.18 2.66 7.54
N ARG A 70 2.97 1.60 7.78
CA ARG A 70 3.67 0.83 6.72
C ARG A 70 2.93 -0.42 6.27
N LEU A 71 1.83 -0.77 6.91
CA LEU A 71 1.02 -1.93 6.57
C LEU A 71 -0.45 -1.51 6.48
N ILE A 72 -1.17 -2.14 5.55
CA ILE A 72 -2.62 -2.27 5.62
C ILE A 72 -3.05 -3.56 4.95
N ALA A 73 -3.96 -4.28 5.56
CA ALA A 73 -4.52 -5.52 5.05
C ALA A 73 -6.04 -5.49 5.04
N GLY A 74 -6.63 -6.30 4.17
CA GLY A 74 -8.07 -6.53 4.14
C GLY A 74 -8.44 -7.62 3.15
N VAL A 75 -9.69 -8.01 3.14
CA VAL A 75 -10.25 -8.98 2.20
C VAL A 75 -11.16 -8.28 1.21
N THR A 76 -10.93 -8.51 -0.08
CA THR A 76 -11.82 -8.08 -1.16
C THR A 76 -12.05 -9.25 -2.11
N SER A 77 -13.30 -9.44 -2.55
CA SER A 77 -13.69 -10.56 -3.42
C SER A 77 -13.22 -11.95 -2.93
N GLY A 78 -13.16 -12.16 -1.60
CA GLY A 78 -12.69 -13.40 -0.98
C GLY A 78 -11.16 -13.58 -0.93
N ILE A 79 -10.38 -12.60 -1.38
CA ILE A 79 -8.91 -12.64 -1.39
C ILE A 79 -8.36 -11.72 -0.30
N ARG A 80 -7.49 -12.24 0.57
CA ARG A 80 -6.74 -11.39 1.51
C ARG A 80 -5.58 -10.70 0.78
N VAL A 81 -5.58 -9.38 0.84
CA VAL A 81 -4.54 -8.53 0.28
C VAL A 81 -3.81 -7.83 1.42
N ILE A 82 -2.49 -7.85 1.39
CA ILE A 82 -1.62 -7.21 2.38
C ILE A 82 -0.70 -6.28 1.62
N GLY A 83 -0.84 -4.98 1.83
CA GLY A 83 0.08 -3.97 1.33
C GLY A 83 1.12 -3.64 2.40
N VAL A 84 2.41 -3.70 2.02
CA VAL A 84 3.53 -3.39 2.92
C VAL A 84 4.52 -2.47 2.22
N CYS A 85 4.90 -1.38 2.89
CA CYS A 85 5.98 -0.52 2.47
C CYS A 85 7.23 -0.83 3.29
N VAL A 86 8.15 -1.59 2.70
CA VAL A 86 9.44 -1.92 3.33
C VAL A 86 10.40 -0.74 3.13
N PRO A 87 11.00 -0.19 4.20
CA PRO A 87 12.03 0.84 4.06
C PRO A 87 13.17 0.37 3.15
N TRP A 88 13.68 1.23 2.28
CA TRP A 88 14.72 0.88 1.31
C TRP A 88 15.94 0.17 1.94
N GLN A 89 16.41 0.65 3.09
CA GLN A 89 17.55 0.05 3.82
C GLN A 89 17.27 -1.41 4.23
N GLN A 90 16.00 -1.77 4.45
CA GLN A 90 15.56 -3.11 4.82
C GLN A 90 15.12 -3.96 3.62
N ALA A 91 14.88 -3.34 2.45
CA ALA A 91 14.65 -4.06 1.20
C ALA A 91 15.90 -4.87 0.78
N HIS A 92 17.08 -4.49 1.27
CA HIS A 92 18.33 -5.26 1.20
C HIS A 92 18.34 -6.33 2.29
N VAL A 93 17.47 -7.34 2.17
CA VAL A 93 17.04 -8.28 3.24
C VAL A 93 18.13 -9.05 4.05
N ARG A 94 19.44 -8.79 3.89
CA ARG A 94 20.41 -8.76 5.02
C ARG A 94 21.87 -8.39 4.68
N THR A 95 22.39 -8.52 3.45
CA THR A 95 23.86 -8.37 3.19
C THR A 95 24.29 -8.00 1.75
N GLY A 96 23.39 -7.58 0.85
CA GLY A 96 23.79 -7.17 -0.50
C GLY A 96 22.64 -7.16 -1.49
N GLN A 97 22.82 -6.44 -2.62
CA GLN A 97 21.72 -6.06 -3.50
C GLN A 97 20.93 -7.23 -4.11
N ARG A 98 21.46 -8.47 -4.20
CA ARG A 98 20.82 -9.66 -4.80
C ARG A 98 19.94 -9.36 -6.03
N ASN A 99 20.29 -8.31 -6.77
CA ASN A 99 19.58 -7.94 -7.98
C ASN A 99 19.76 -9.11 -8.93
N ARG A 100 18.66 -9.57 -9.52
CA ARG A 100 18.75 -10.55 -10.60
C ARG A 100 19.62 -9.91 -11.69
N ALA A 101 20.80 -10.47 -11.95
CA ALA A 101 21.56 -10.11 -13.13
C ALA A 101 20.72 -10.49 -14.37
N PRO A 102 20.81 -9.72 -15.48
CA PRO A 102 20.05 -10.00 -16.70
C PRO A 102 20.29 -11.41 -17.23
#